data_AF-A0AAN8XEZ3-F1
#
_entry.id   AF-A0AAN8XEZ3-F1
#
_cell.length_a   1.000
_cell.length_b   1.000
_cell.length_c   1.000
_cell.angle_alpha   90.00
_cell.angle_beta   90.00
_cell.angle_gamma   90.00
#
_symmetry.space_group_name_H-M   'P 1'
#
loop_
_entity.id
_entity.type
_entity.pdbx_description
1 polymer ?
#
loop_
_entity_poly.entity_id
_entity_poly.type
_entity_poly.pdbx_seq_one_letter_code
_entity_poly.pdbx_strand_id
1 'polypeptide(L)'
;MDVTDVRLAAPTANGFCDNDRLTFSQDTKWTQVCGITEDTHFYLDVDPAASSTLDFTFVTDSTNFDRRWRIKVSQICCDQISMAPSGCGQYFTSTTGTIKGWNSQPAEPANTYLAGQNYAICMRKEINRCSTTYLDRGTNIFFPVCGDTLEWPFSFLPGTPVPTCGGGFIMSVSQQLIWS
;
A
#
# COMPACT_ATOMS: atom_id res chain seq x y z
N MET A 1 -3.80 -2.76 -10.62
CA MET A 1 -3.08 -1.64 -11.28
C MET A 1 -1.61 -1.75 -10.96
N ASP A 2 -0.75 -1.56 -11.98
CA ASP A 2 0.70 -1.48 -11.82
C ASP A 2 1.11 0.00 -11.81
N VAL A 3 1.62 0.46 -10.67
CA VAL A 3 2.23 1.78 -10.55
C VAL A 3 3.69 1.65 -10.95
N THR A 4 4.01 2.10 -12.16
CA THR A 4 5.41 2.19 -12.59
C THR A 4 6.08 3.38 -11.92
N ASP A 5 5.41 4.52 -11.93
CA ASP A 5 5.98 5.77 -11.43
C ASP A 5 4.87 6.81 -11.19
N VAL A 6 4.70 7.23 -9.95
CA VAL A 6 3.80 8.32 -9.55
C VAL A 6 4.59 9.26 -8.66
N ARG A 7 4.64 10.53 -9.06
CA ARG A 7 5.29 11.62 -8.35
C ARG A 7 4.29 12.75 -8.22
N LEU A 8 3.91 13.02 -6.98
CA LEU A 8 3.06 14.11 -6.53
C LEU A 8 3.78 14.84 -5.40
N ALA A 9 3.26 16.01 -5.01
CA ALA A 9 3.72 16.70 -3.81
C ALA A 9 3.76 15.75 -2.60
N ALA A 10 4.81 15.88 -1.79
CA ALA A 10 4.98 15.07 -0.58
C ALA A 10 3.87 15.36 0.46
N PRO A 11 3.51 14.38 1.30
CA PRO A 11 2.58 14.60 2.40
C PRO A 11 3.19 15.51 3.47
N THR A 12 2.32 16.03 4.34
CA THR A 12 2.73 16.64 5.61
C THR A 12 3.35 15.60 6.56
N ALA A 13 3.98 16.05 7.65
CA ALA A 13 4.54 15.17 8.69
C ALA A 13 3.51 14.21 9.33
N ASN A 14 2.21 14.51 9.19
CA ASN A 14 1.11 13.68 9.69
C ASN A 14 0.51 12.76 8.61
N GLY A 15 1.09 12.72 7.41
CA GLY A 15 0.61 11.87 6.31
C GLY A 15 -0.54 12.46 5.48
N PHE A 16 -0.87 13.74 5.63
CA PHE A 16 -1.94 14.39 4.85
C PHE A 16 -1.44 14.94 3.53
N CYS A 17 -2.25 14.81 2.49
CA CYS A 17 -1.97 15.20 1.11
C CYS A 17 -2.67 16.52 0.78
N ASP A 18 -2.11 17.64 1.25
CA ASP A 18 -2.76 18.97 1.14
C ASP A 18 -2.57 19.63 -0.23
N ASN A 19 -1.39 19.47 -0.85
CA ASN A 19 -1.05 20.10 -2.12
C ASN A 19 -1.55 19.29 -3.31
N ASP A 20 -1.19 18.00 -3.36
CA ASP A 20 -1.57 17.09 -4.43
C ASP A 20 -2.19 15.82 -3.83
N ARG A 21 -3.27 15.33 -4.45
CA ARG A 21 -3.90 14.05 -4.06
C ARG A 21 -4.41 13.29 -5.28
N LEU A 22 -4.20 11.98 -5.27
CA LEU A 22 -4.83 11.00 -6.12
C LEU A 22 -5.95 10.31 -5.32
N THR A 23 -7.14 10.24 -5.91
CA THR A 23 -8.29 9.50 -5.36
C THR A 23 -8.92 8.58 -6.40
N PHE A 24 -9.64 7.57 -5.93
CA PHE A 24 -10.30 6.55 -6.74
C PHE A 24 -11.81 6.61 -6.51
N SER A 25 -12.62 6.57 -7.57
CA SER A 25 -14.07 6.79 -7.43
C SER A 25 -14.85 5.67 -6.75
N GLN A 26 -14.44 4.41 -6.91
CA GLN A 26 -15.15 3.24 -6.38
C GLN A 26 -14.44 2.57 -5.20
N ASP A 27 -13.25 3.04 -4.84
CA ASP A 27 -12.41 2.36 -3.85
C ASP A 27 -12.16 3.23 -2.63
N THR A 28 -12.55 2.72 -1.46
CA THR A 28 -12.39 3.42 -0.18
C THR A 28 -11.13 3.02 0.56
N LYS A 29 -10.31 2.10 0.00
CA LYS A 29 -9.04 1.69 0.60
C LYS A 29 -8.06 2.84 0.76
N TRP A 30 -8.14 3.83 -0.12
CA TRP A 30 -7.25 4.98 -0.13
C TRP A 30 -8.06 6.26 -0.29
N THR A 31 -8.18 7.00 0.81
CA THR A 31 -8.88 8.30 0.80
C THR A 31 -8.04 9.41 0.17
N GLN A 32 -6.71 9.27 0.23
CA GLN A 32 -5.75 10.16 -0.38
C GLN A 32 -4.45 9.41 -0.68
N VAL A 33 -3.85 9.70 -1.83
CA VAL A 33 -2.52 9.20 -2.21
C VAL A 33 -1.69 10.38 -2.71
N CYS A 34 -0.47 10.54 -2.20
CA CYS A 34 0.47 11.56 -2.64
C CYS A 34 1.91 11.12 -2.40
N GLY A 35 2.87 12.01 -2.71
CA GLY A 35 4.29 11.70 -2.66
C GLY A 35 4.75 10.82 -3.82
N ILE A 36 5.80 10.05 -3.59
CA ILE A 36 6.49 9.30 -4.65
C ILE A 36 6.31 7.80 -4.44
N THR A 37 5.78 7.13 -5.46
CA THR A 37 5.60 5.67 -5.47
C THR A 37 6.03 5.10 -6.81
N GLU A 38 6.91 4.11 -6.76
CA GLU A 38 7.49 3.47 -7.95
C GLU A 38 7.43 1.96 -7.79
N ASP A 39 7.28 1.26 -8.92
CA ASP A 39 7.35 -0.21 -9.04
C ASP A 39 6.54 -0.96 -7.97
N THR A 40 5.26 -0.64 -7.85
CA THR A 40 4.35 -1.26 -6.87
C THR A 40 3.02 -1.65 -7.54
N HIS A 41 2.46 -2.79 -7.14
CA HIS A 41 1.21 -3.30 -7.67
C HIS A 41 0.10 -3.22 -6.62
N PHE A 42 -1.04 -2.64 -7.00
CA PHE A 42 -2.20 -2.47 -6.13
C PHE A 42 -3.47 -3.06 -6.75
N TYR A 43 -4.34 -3.62 -5.93
CA TYR A 43 -5.65 -4.12 -6.32
C TYR A 43 -6.72 -3.10 -5.94
N LEU A 44 -7.59 -2.80 -6.90
CA LEU A 44 -8.73 -1.92 -6.70
C LEU A 44 -9.99 -2.77 -6.68
N ASP A 45 -10.86 -2.51 -5.71
CA ASP A 45 -12.18 -3.14 -5.65
C ASP A 45 -13.11 -2.31 -6.56
N VAL A 46 -13.86 -2.98 -7.41
CA VAL A 46 -14.79 -2.36 -8.36
C VAL A 46 -16.13 -3.05 -8.23
N ASP A 47 -17.19 -2.26 -8.00
CA ASP A 47 -18.56 -2.75 -7.95
C ASP A 47 -19.29 -2.36 -9.25
N PRO A 48 -19.49 -3.30 -10.18
CA PRO A 48 -20.18 -3.02 -11.43
C PRO A 48 -21.65 -2.63 -11.22
N ALA A 49 -22.25 -2.91 -10.06
CA ALA A 49 -23.60 -2.46 -9.73
C ALA A 49 -23.63 -1.00 -9.27
N ALA A 50 -22.53 -0.50 -8.68
CA ALA A 50 -22.41 0.89 -8.23
C ALA A 50 -22.08 1.85 -9.37
N SER A 51 -21.12 1.49 -10.24
CA SER A 51 -20.77 2.28 -11.41
C SER A 51 -20.06 1.44 -12.48
N SER A 52 -20.30 1.79 -13.75
CA SER A 52 -19.59 1.20 -14.89
C SER A 52 -18.20 1.79 -15.14
N THR A 53 -17.82 2.86 -14.43
CA THR A 53 -16.55 3.57 -14.62
C THR A 53 -15.75 3.66 -13.32
N LEU A 54 -14.44 3.46 -13.43
CA LEU A 54 -13.48 3.69 -12.36
C LEU A 54 -12.62 4.90 -12.73
N ASP A 55 -12.75 5.98 -11.96
CA ASP A 55 -12.10 7.24 -12.24
C ASP A 55 -10.91 7.45 -11.30
N PHE A 56 -9.78 7.84 -11.90
CA PHE A 56 -8.57 8.23 -11.20
C PHE A 56 -8.50 9.75 -11.21
N THR A 57 -8.74 10.38 -10.07
CA THR A 57 -8.79 11.84 -9.98
C THR A 57 -7.51 12.37 -9.36
N PHE A 58 -6.77 13.16 -10.14
CA PHE A 58 -5.60 13.90 -9.67
C PHE A 58 -6.00 15.34 -9.39
N VAL A 59 -5.90 15.76 -8.13
CA VAL A 59 -6.09 17.15 -7.71
C VAL A 59 -4.72 17.69 -7.35
N THR A 60 -4.34 18.81 -7.97
CA THR A 60 -3.01 19.42 -7.78
C THR A 60 -3.14 20.90 -7.50
N ASP A 61 -2.25 21.45 -6.67
CA ASP A 61 -2.18 22.89 -6.41
C ASP A 61 -1.41 23.66 -7.51
N SER A 62 -1.29 24.98 -7.34
CA SER A 62 -0.54 25.85 -8.25
C SER A 62 0.97 25.89 -8.00
N THR A 63 1.45 25.25 -6.93
CA THR A 63 2.89 25.21 -6.59
C THR A 63 3.62 24.36 -7.61
N ASN A 64 4.87 24.69 -7.92
CA ASN A 64 5.65 23.95 -8.90
C ASN A 64 6.31 22.72 -8.26
N PHE A 65 5.87 21.52 -8.63
CA PHE A 65 6.46 20.24 -8.26
C PHE A 65 6.72 19.40 -9.53
N ASP A 66 7.65 18.43 -9.45
CA ASP A 66 7.91 17.46 -10.53
C ASP A 66 6.80 16.39 -10.58
N ARG A 67 5.64 16.79 -11.12
CA ARG A 67 4.45 15.94 -11.19
C ARG A 67 4.49 15.05 -12.42
N ARG A 68 4.39 13.74 -12.20
CA ARG A 68 4.30 12.74 -13.27
C ARG A 68 3.61 11.48 -12.76
N TRP A 69 2.82 10.84 -13.62
CA TRP A 69 2.19 9.57 -13.28
C TRP A 69 2.19 8.64 -14.50
N ARG A 70 2.54 7.39 -14.25
CA ARG A 70 2.55 6.27 -15.19
C ARG A 70 1.99 5.07 -14.46
N ILE A 71 0.71 4.81 -14.73
CA ILE A 71 -0.06 3.71 -14.14
C ILE A 71 -0.58 2.85 -15.28
N LYS A 72 -0.36 1.54 -15.19
CA LYS A 72 -0.97 0.57 -16.08
C LYS A 72 -2.15 -0.07 -15.37
N VAL A 73 -3.32 0.01 -16.00
CA VAL A 73 -4.55 -0.60 -15.48
C VAL A 73 -4.86 -1.85 -16.30
N SER A 74 -5.11 -2.95 -15.61
CA SER A 74 -5.58 -4.21 -16.17
C SER A 74 -6.80 -4.66 -15.39
N GLN A 75 -7.81 -5.16 -16.10
CA GLN A 75 -8.99 -5.76 -15.50
C GLN A 75 -8.74 -7.25 -15.33
N ILE A 76 -9.18 -7.80 -14.21
CA ILE A 76 -9.05 -9.22 -13.90
C ILE A 76 -10.44 -9.84 -14.08
N CYS A 77 -10.53 -10.88 -14.92
CA CYS A 77 -11.78 -11.62 -15.07
C CYS A 77 -12.18 -12.29 -13.74
N CYS A 78 -13.48 -12.47 -13.55
CA CYS A 78 -14.00 -13.27 -12.44
C CYS A 78 -13.39 -14.68 -12.44
N ASP A 79 -13.24 -15.27 -11.25
CA ASP A 79 -12.77 -16.65 -11.04
C ASP A 79 -11.32 -16.95 -11.45
N GLN A 80 -10.50 -15.91 -11.66
CA GLN A 80 -9.08 -16.08 -11.90
C GLN A 80 -8.30 -16.24 -10.59
N ILE A 81 -7.25 -17.05 -10.60
CA ILE A 81 -6.37 -17.24 -9.44
C ILE A 81 -5.63 -15.96 -9.01
N SER A 82 -5.54 -14.99 -9.92
CA SER A 82 -4.99 -13.65 -9.67
C SER A 82 -6.00 -12.70 -9.04
N MET A 83 -7.26 -13.11 -8.83
CA MET A 83 -8.25 -12.31 -8.13
C MET A 83 -7.85 -12.21 -6.65
N ALA A 84 -7.59 -10.98 -6.21
CA ALA A 84 -7.36 -10.70 -4.81
C ALA A 84 -8.68 -10.85 -4.02
N PRO A 85 -8.65 -11.31 -2.76
CA PRO A 85 -9.81 -11.23 -1.89
C PRO A 85 -10.27 -9.77 -1.68
N SER A 86 -11.55 -9.58 -1.39
CA SER A 86 -12.13 -8.25 -1.15
C SER A 86 -11.40 -7.54 0.00
N GLY A 87 -11.12 -6.24 -0.16
CA GLY A 87 -10.41 -5.44 0.85
C GLY A 87 -8.88 -5.56 0.81
N CYS A 88 -8.33 -6.46 -0.01
CA CYS A 88 -6.89 -6.55 -0.22
C CYS A 88 -6.43 -5.45 -1.18
N GLY A 89 -5.61 -4.51 -0.68
CA GLY A 89 -4.97 -3.50 -1.53
C GLY A 89 -3.71 -4.03 -2.22
N GLN A 90 -3.08 -5.06 -1.67
CA GLN A 90 -1.96 -5.78 -2.28
C GLN A 90 -2.19 -7.28 -2.11
N TYR A 91 -1.89 -8.07 -3.15
CA TYR A 91 -2.03 -9.52 -3.11
C TYR A 91 -0.79 -10.21 -3.67
N PHE A 92 -0.16 -11.02 -2.83
CA PHE A 92 1.07 -11.73 -3.14
C PHE A 92 0.79 -13.23 -3.32
N THR A 93 1.11 -13.74 -4.50
CA THR A 93 0.96 -15.16 -4.86
C THR A 93 2.28 -15.92 -4.88
N SER A 94 3.40 -15.23 -4.66
CA SER A 94 4.74 -15.82 -4.65
C SER A 94 5.16 -16.20 -3.23
N THR A 95 6.10 -17.14 -3.11
CA THR A 95 6.67 -17.52 -1.81
C THR A 95 7.54 -16.42 -1.21
N THR A 96 8.02 -15.49 -2.02
CA THR A 96 8.80 -14.33 -1.59
C THR A 96 8.31 -13.08 -2.30
N GLY A 97 8.52 -11.92 -1.70
CA GLY A 97 8.15 -10.64 -2.29
C GLY A 97 8.67 -9.44 -1.52
N THR A 98 8.47 -8.27 -2.09
CA THR A 98 8.71 -6.99 -1.42
C THR A 98 7.39 -6.24 -1.35
N ILE A 99 6.96 -5.94 -0.15
CA ILE A 99 5.77 -5.16 0.17
C ILE A 99 6.22 -3.71 0.30
N LYS A 100 5.57 -2.82 -0.43
CA LYS A 100 5.82 -1.38 -0.36
C LYS A 100 4.49 -0.67 -0.17
N GLY A 101 4.44 0.29 0.74
CA GLY A 101 3.31 1.21 0.83
C GLY A 101 3.34 2.27 -0.27
N TRP A 102 2.29 3.10 -0.29
CA TRP A 102 2.38 4.39 -0.96
C TRP A 102 3.43 5.27 -0.27
N ASN A 103 4.04 6.18 -1.04
CA ASN A 103 5.05 7.12 -0.56
C ASN A 103 6.25 6.48 0.16
N SER A 104 6.62 5.24 -0.20
CA SER A 104 7.61 4.44 0.54
C SER A 104 8.97 4.38 -0.16
N GLN A 105 9.61 5.54 -0.42
CA GLN A 105 10.94 5.60 -1.04
C GLN A 105 12.07 5.81 -0.02
N PRO A 106 13.17 5.02 -0.08
CA PRO A 106 14.26 5.08 0.90
C PRO A 106 15.15 6.32 0.76
N ALA A 107 15.12 7.02 -0.38
CA ALA A 107 15.99 8.15 -0.70
C ALA A 107 15.34 9.53 -0.47
N GLU A 108 14.07 9.57 -0.06
CA GLU A 108 13.31 10.83 0.00
C GLU A 108 13.16 11.34 1.44
N PRO A 109 13.36 12.65 1.68
CA PRO A 109 13.26 13.26 3.01
C PRO A 109 11.83 13.23 3.60
N ALA A 110 10.81 12.94 2.78
CA ALA A 110 9.41 12.86 3.18
C ALA A 110 8.82 11.46 2.95
N ASN A 111 9.56 10.41 3.34
CA ASN A 111 9.05 9.05 3.42
C ASN A 111 8.12 8.91 4.64
N THR A 112 6.99 9.61 4.66
CA THR A 112 5.98 9.56 5.74
C THR A 112 4.82 8.66 5.34
N TYR A 113 4.34 7.82 6.26
CA TYR A 113 3.15 7.00 6.04
C TYR A 113 1.93 7.89 5.81
N LEU A 114 1.14 7.57 4.79
CA LEU A 114 -0.03 8.37 4.42
C LEU A 114 -1.19 8.13 5.40
N ALA A 115 -1.92 9.18 5.74
CA ALA A 115 -3.16 9.06 6.50
C ALA A 115 -4.30 8.54 5.60
N GLY A 116 -5.25 7.81 6.18
CA GLY A 116 -6.45 7.36 5.47
C GLY A 116 -6.20 6.22 4.47
N GLN A 117 -5.23 5.35 4.82
CA GLN A 117 -4.98 4.06 4.20
C GLN A 117 -5.74 3.00 4.98
N ASN A 118 -6.64 2.27 4.33
CA ASN A 118 -7.46 1.22 4.94
C ASN A 118 -7.52 0.02 3.99
N TYR A 119 -6.41 -0.73 3.91
CA TYR A 119 -6.34 -1.92 3.07
C TYR A 119 -5.58 -3.04 3.74
N ALA A 120 -5.96 -4.28 3.43
CA ALA A 120 -5.21 -5.46 3.83
C ALA A 120 -4.10 -5.78 2.81
N ILE A 121 -2.98 -6.31 3.30
CA ILE A 121 -1.97 -6.96 2.46
C ILE A 121 -2.21 -8.46 2.55
N CYS A 122 -2.62 -9.05 1.43
CA CYS A 122 -3.04 -10.43 1.38
C CYS A 122 -1.97 -11.32 0.76
N MET A 123 -1.87 -12.52 1.30
CA MET A 123 -0.85 -13.49 0.93
C MET A 123 -1.52 -14.83 0.64
N ARG A 124 -1.25 -15.41 -0.53
CA ARG A 124 -1.69 -16.77 -0.83
C ARG A 124 -0.79 -17.77 -0.14
N LYS A 125 -1.39 -18.69 0.61
CA LYS A 125 -0.65 -19.81 1.20
C LYS A 125 -0.22 -20.78 0.09
N GLU A 126 1.09 -20.92 -0.10
CA GLU A 126 1.65 -21.88 -1.06
C GLU A 126 1.72 -23.29 -0.48
N ILE A 127 1.71 -24.30 -1.36
CA ILE A 127 1.83 -25.68 -0.93
C ILE A 127 3.15 -25.90 -0.17
N ASN A 128 3.10 -26.74 0.86
CA ASN A 128 4.24 -27.01 1.73
C ASN A 128 4.79 -25.77 2.46
N ARG A 129 3.97 -24.74 2.72
CA ARG A 129 4.33 -23.60 3.58
C ARG A 129 3.55 -23.56 4.87
N CYS A 130 4.23 -23.27 5.98
CA CYS A 130 3.66 -23.26 7.34
C CYS A 130 3.60 -21.88 7.97
N SER A 131 4.58 -21.02 7.70
CA SER A 131 4.67 -19.69 8.28
C SER A 131 5.11 -18.67 7.25
N THR A 132 4.78 -17.40 7.52
CA THR A 132 5.28 -16.26 6.76
C THR A 132 6.15 -15.41 7.67
N THR A 133 7.35 -15.09 7.21
CA THR A 133 8.26 -14.16 7.87
C THR A 133 8.24 -12.84 7.13
N TYR A 134 8.14 -11.75 7.89
CA TYR A 134 8.28 -10.39 7.41
C TYR A 134 9.56 -9.80 8.00
N LEU A 135 10.35 -9.15 7.16
CA LEU A 135 11.58 -8.49 7.55
C LEU A 135 11.56 -7.07 7.00
N ASP A 136 11.61 -6.10 7.90
CA ASP A 136 11.71 -4.69 7.55
C ASP A 136 13.03 -4.43 6.80
N ARG A 137 12.93 -3.73 5.69
CA ARG A 137 14.04 -3.31 4.83
C ARG A 137 14.16 -1.78 4.76
N GLY A 138 13.29 -1.06 5.46
CA GLY A 138 13.34 0.39 5.59
C GLY A 138 14.47 0.86 6.50
N THR A 139 14.88 2.11 6.29
CA THR A 139 15.76 2.85 7.22
C THR A 139 14.99 3.38 8.43
N ASN A 140 13.67 3.49 8.31
CA ASN A 140 12.75 3.85 9.38
C ASN A 140 12.00 2.58 9.80
N ILE A 141 12.08 2.21 11.09
CA ILE A 141 11.34 1.08 11.65
C ILE A 141 9.85 1.33 11.38
N PHE A 142 9.20 0.45 10.62
CA PHE A 142 7.75 0.48 10.48
C PHE A 142 7.13 0.19 11.85
N PHE A 143 6.57 1.24 12.46
CA PHE A 143 5.73 1.12 13.62
C PHE A 143 4.27 1.09 13.13
N PRO A 144 3.56 -0.05 13.19
CA PRO A 144 2.12 -0.15 12.94
C PRO A 144 1.36 0.62 14.02
N VAL A 145 1.39 1.95 13.96
CA VAL A 145 0.94 2.87 15.02
C VAL A 145 -0.02 3.95 14.49
N CYS A 146 -0.42 3.87 13.22
CA CYS A 146 -1.43 4.74 12.60
C CYS A 146 -2.84 4.13 12.55
N GLY A 147 -3.16 3.18 13.45
CA GLY A 147 -4.47 2.51 13.45
C GLY A 147 -4.55 1.29 12.52
N ASP A 148 -3.42 0.90 11.92
CA ASP A 148 -3.29 -0.36 11.19
C ASP A 148 -3.57 -1.54 12.13
N THR A 149 -4.57 -2.34 11.80
CA THR A 149 -4.82 -3.62 12.46
C THR A 149 -3.96 -4.69 11.78
N LEU A 150 -2.88 -5.10 12.46
CA LEU A 150 -2.20 -6.35 12.10
C LEU A 150 -3.06 -7.51 12.59
N GLU A 151 -4.01 -7.96 11.78
CA GLU A 151 -4.76 -9.18 12.09
C GLU A 151 -3.86 -10.41 11.86
N TRP A 152 -3.53 -11.09 12.96
CA TRP A 152 -2.91 -12.43 13.12
C TRP A 152 -1.90 -12.93 12.05
N PRO A 153 -0.63 -13.23 12.43
CA PRO A 153 -0.25 -13.77 13.74
C PRO A 153 0.69 -12.85 14.57
N PHE A 154 0.44 -11.54 14.62
CA PHE A 154 1.21 -10.62 15.47
C PHE A 154 0.33 -10.07 16.60
N SER A 155 0.73 -10.33 17.85
CA SER A 155 0.14 -9.71 19.04
C SER A 155 1.00 -8.52 19.47
N PHE A 156 0.41 -7.35 19.63
CA PHE A 156 1.07 -6.15 20.17
C PHE A 156 1.36 -6.31 21.66
N LEU A 157 2.49 -5.78 22.14
CA LEU A 157 2.71 -5.49 23.56
C LEU A 157 1.99 -4.17 23.90
N PRO A 158 1.13 -4.12 24.94
CA PRO A 158 0.43 -2.90 25.30
C PRO A 158 1.39 -1.91 25.99
N GLY A 159 1.42 -0.66 25.54
CA GLY A 159 1.83 0.45 26.40
C GLY A 159 2.93 1.42 25.94
N THR A 160 3.08 1.74 24.64
CA THR A 160 3.94 2.88 24.24
C THR A 160 3.12 4.11 23.85
N PRO A 161 3.57 5.32 24.24
CA PRO A 161 2.85 6.57 23.96
C PRO A 161 2.88 6.87 22.46
N VAL A 162 1.77 7.44 21.94
CA VAL A 162 1.50 7.70 20.51
C VAL A 162 2.67 8.42 19.84
N PRO A 163 3.51 7.75 19.02
CA PRO A 163 4.44 8.43 18.16
C PRO A 163 3.74 8.77 16.84
N THR A 164 4.15 9.88 16.24
CA THR A 164 3.89 10.31 14.87
C THR A 164 3.76 9.16 13.86
N CYS A 165 2.92 9.32 12.83
CA CYS A 165 2.88 8.40 11.69
C CYS A 165 4.33 8.13 11.25
N GLY A 166 4.78 6.88 11.40
CA GLY A 166 6.15 6.50 11.13
C GLY A 166 6.52 6.72 9.65
N GLY A 167 7.74 6.34 9.30
CA GLY A 167 8.12 6.39 7.89
C GLY A 167 7.25 5.47 7.02
N GLY A 168 7.16 5.74 5.72
CA GLY A 168 6.64 4.76 4.77
C GLY A 168 7.47 3.48 4.84
N PHE A 169 6.83 2.35 4.50
CA PHE A 169 7.34 1.02 4.83
C PHE A 169 7.76 0.24 3.60
N ILE A 170 8.87 -0.49 3.75
CA ILE A 170 9.34 -1.46 2.77
C ILE A 170 9.66 -2.73 3.54
N MET A 171 8.88 -3.79 3.32
CA MET A 171 9.09 -5.08 3.96
C MET A 171 9.43 -6.14 2.93
N SER A 172 10.39 -7.00 3.24
CA SER A 172 10.56 -8.26 2.51
C SER A 172 9.73 -9.35 3.18
N VAL A 173 9.05 -10.16 2.39
CA VAL A 173 8.22 -11.26 2.86
C VAL A 173 8.72 -12.58 2.29
N SER A 174 8.69 -13.64 3.10
CA SER A 174 9.08 -15.00 2.70
C SER A 174 8.24 -16.05 3.43
N GLN A 175 7.75 -17.05 2.69
CA GLN A 175 7.05 -18.21 3.22
C GLN A 175 8.02 -19.37 3.51
N GLN A 176 7.99 -19.89 4.73
CA GLN A 176 8.86 -20.97 5.20
C GLN A 176 8.25 -22.35 4.98
N LEU A 177 9.11 -23.34 4.73
CA LEU A 177 8.72 -24.74 4.54
C LEU A 177 8.19 -25.39 5.83
N ILE A 178 7.42 -26.47 5.68
CA ILE A 178 6.84 -27.24 6.79
C ILE A 178 7.93 -27.91 7.67
N TRP A 179 9.17 -28.01 7.19
CA TRP A 179 10.28 -28.62 7.91
C TRP A 179 11.57 -27.83 7.69
N SER A 180 12.05 -27.20 8.76
CA SER A 180 13.44 -26.72 8.93
C SER A 180 13.87 -26.99 10.36
#